data_AF-A0A916BV62-F1
#
_entry.id   AF-A0A916BV62-F1
#
_cell.length_a   1.000
_cell.length_b   1.000
_cell.length_c   1.000
_cell.angle_alpha   90.00
_cell.angle_beta   90.00
_cell.angle_gamma   90.00
#
_symmetry.space_group_name_H-M   'P 1'
#
loop_
_entity.id
_entity.type
_entity.pdbx_description
1 polymer ?
#
loop_
_entity_poly.entity_id
_entity_poly.type
_entity_poly.pdbx_seq_one_letter_code
_entity_poly.pdbx_strand_id
1 'polypeptide(L)'
;MLRRAIQLLFFIVAFTLVACGPGRLPEQVVVSLTSDGETQELILPQGSTVRDALRNASVTLAELDRVRPPETSLLISGLPITVTRVIQTNEQITETIPYGSQTQPDTTLAPGERRILQAGRNGIQATNYRLTYEDGQLINRVELGREIIAAPVIEIARVGLKDDFNTVRLSGTLVYVSNNNAYVMREVSGNKRALTTESDLDAHVFSLSPDGRWLLYTRGSTSTLNSLWLVDTTLAVPEPQALEIAGVLWADFSPDGQAIAYSRAEPSPGLPGWKALNDLSILPFNDGQPGRSKEIIKASATAPYAWWGTIYSWSPDSQWLAYGNTAEIGLISPTARITRTFPIVSFAAYNTRSTWAWTPSISWSPDGQFLATQTHSPSPTGESDEDSPAFDVAAVHISGMLQAPLAVGAGMWATPQWLGTTPDDSQIVFGMAETSYASDTSRYLLYTMDRDGSNRALLFPTDGLPGIRGLPDFDVSPDGRSVIVAYQGDLYWINLNTGLTRRLSADGSLSLPRWAR
;
A
#
# COMPACT_ATOMS: atom_id res chain seq x y z
N MET A 1 14.13 -111.44 8.55
CA MET A 1 12.90 -112.19 8.18
C MET A 1 11.95 -112.03 9.37
N LEU A 2 10.96 -111.13 9.33
CA LEU A 2 9.67 -111.17 8.63
C LEU A 2 8.70 -112.25 9.17
N ARG A 3 7.44 -111.84 9.48
CA ARG A 3 6.26 -112.64 9.94
C ARG A 3 6.21 -112.91 11.47
N ARG A 4 5.07 -112.92 12.18
CA ARG A 4 3.61 -112.61 11.98
C ARG A 4 3.08 -112.29 13.41
N ALA A 5 2.26 -111.28 13.71
CA ALA A 5 0.88 -110.97 13.31
C ALA A 5 -0.22 -111.88 13.93
N ILE A 6 -1.17 -111.25 14.66
CA ILE A 6 -2.64 -111.57 14.75
C ILE A 6 -3.03 -112.76 15.69
N GLN A 7 -4.04 -112.73 16.60
CA GLN A 7 -5.16 -111.79 16.89
C GLN A 7 -5.85 -112.08 18.28
N LEU A 8 -6.61 -111.11 18.84
CA LEU A 8 -7.96 -111.18 19.52
C LEU A 8 -8.32 -112.29 20.57
N LEU A 9 -9.27 -112.20 21.54
CA LEU A 9 -10.28 -111.21 22.00
C LEU A 9 -10.91 -111.66 23.36
N PHE A 10 -11.40 -110.73 24.22
CA PHE A 10 -12.29 -110.92 25.41
C PHE A 10 -11.77 -111.84 26.56
N PHE A 11 -12.04 -111.68 27.87
CA PHE A 11 -13.01 -110.92 28.71
C PHE A 11 -12.44 -110.89 30.18
N ILE A 12 -12.88 -110.14 31.21
CA ILE A 12 -13.95 -109.14 31.42
C ILE A 12 -13.62 -108.23 32.67
N VAL A 13 -14.06 -106.96 32.67
CA VAL A 13 -14.46 -106.05 33.80
C VAL A 13 -13.77 -106.07 35.19
N ALA A 14 -13.26 -104.90 35.63
CA ALA A 14 -13.70 -104.18 36.85
C ALA A 14 -13.13 -102.74 36.98
N PHE A 15 -14.03 -101.74 37.11
CA PHE A 15 -13.81 -100.37 37.63
C PHE A 15 -12.72 -99.45 37.04
N THR A 16 -13.05 -98.81 35.91
CA THR A 16 -12.52 -97.49 35.52
C THR A 16 -13.64 -96.45 35.47
N LEU A 17 -13.96 -95.85 36.63
CA LEU A 17 -14.86 -94.69 36.73
C LEU A 17 -14.28 -93.70 37.75
N VAL A 18 -13.34 -92.85 37.31
CA VAL A 18 -13.10 -91.56 37.96
C VAL A 18 -13.86 -90.53 37.13
N ALA A 19 -14.76 -89.81 37.79
CA ALA A 19 -15.71 -88.94 37.12
C ALA A 19 -15.02 -87.76 36.43
N CYS A 20 -15.36 -87.52 35.16
CA CYS A 20 -15.47 -86.16 34.66
C CYS A 20 -16.61 -85.49 35.44
N GLY A 21 -16.30 -84.87 36.58
CA GLY A 21 -17.19 -83.86 37.11
C GLY A 21 -17.32 -82.72 36.09
N PRO A 22 -18.47 -82.03 36.01
CA PRO A 22 -18.49 -80.75 35.32
C PRO A 22 -17.44 -79.89 35.99
N GLY A 23 -16.42 -79.46 35.24
CA GLY A 23 -15.46 -78.50 35.74
C GLY A 23 -16.25 -77.27 36.14
N ARG A 24 -16.40 -77.03 37.46
CA ARG A 24 -16.88 -75.76 37.97
C ARG A 24 -15.92 -74.72 37.39
N LEU A 25 -16.38 -73.98 36.39
CA LEU A 25 -15.76 -72.70 36.07
C LEU A 25 -15.70 -71.96 37.40
N PRO A 26 -14.54 -71.42 37.80
CA PRO A 26 -14.42 -70.79 39.09
C PRO A 26 -15.46 -69.67 39.13
N GLU A 27 -16.28 -69.63 40.20
CA GLU A 27 -17.33 -68.61 40.39
C GLU A 27 -16.76 -67.18 40.39
N GLN A 28 -15.43 -67.08 40.51
CA GLN A 28 -14.64 -65.87 40.52
C GLN A 28 -13.55 -65.95 39.44
N VAL A 29 -13.24 -64.80 38.87
CA VAL A 29 -12.26 -64.55 37.82
C VAL A 29 -11.16 -63.69 38.42
N VAL A 30 -9.90 -64.10 38.27
CA VAL A 30 -8.74 -63.32 38.75
C VAL A 30 -8.16 -62.54 37.58
N VAL A 31 -8.04 -61.22 37.70
CA VAL A 31 -7.48 -60.34 36.67
C VAL A 31 -6.46 -59.39 37.29
N SER A 32 -5.46 -58.96 36.53
CA SER A 32 -4.55 -57.90 36.94
C SER A 32 -4.98 -56.57 36.33
N LEU A 33 -5.08 -55.53 37.15
CA LEU A 33 -5.33 -54.16 36.72
C LEU A 33 -4.07 -53.33 36.97
N THR A 34 -3.48 -52.79 35.91
CA THR A 34 -2.40 -51.81 35.98
C THR A 34 -2.95 -50.41 35.71
N SER A 35 -2.77 -49.49 36.66
CA SER A 35 -3.15 -48.07 36.56
C SER A 35 -2.12 -47.23 37.31
N ASP A 36 -1.78 -46.06 36.76
CA ASP A 36 -0.93 -45.07 37.45
C ASP A 36 0.46 -45.61 37.90
N GLY A 37 0.96 -46.66 37.22
CA GLY A 37 2.21 -47.35 37.51
C GLY A 37 2.11 -48.50 38.53
N GLU A 38 0.99 -48.64 39.23
CA GLU A 38 0.74 -49.74 40.18
C GLU A 38 -0.05 -50.88 39.52
N THR A 39 0.12 -52.11 40.01
CA THR A 39 -0.63 -53.29 39.52
C THR A 39 -1.30 -54.01 40.69
N GLN A 40 -2.62 -54.17 40.60
CA GLN A 40 -3.46 -54.83 41.60
C GLN A 40 -4.09 -56.10 41.01
N GLU A 41 -4.08 -57.20 41.77
CA GLU A 41 -4.92 -58.37 41.45
C GLU A 41 -6.33 -58.17 42.00
N LEU A 42 -7.33 -58.42 41.16
CA LEU A 42 -8.75 -58.28 41.47
C LEU A 42 -9.45 -59.63 41.30
N ILE A 43 -10.33 -59.96 42.24
CA ILE A 43 -11.12 -61.19 42.27
C ILE A 43 -12.60 -60.81 42.13
N LEU A 44 -13.20 -61.13 40.99
CA LEU A 44 -14.53 -60.64 40.59
C LEU A 44 -15.44 -61.80 40.16
N PRO A 45 -16.77 -61.74 40.36
CA PRO A 45 -17.68 -62.82 39.94
C PRO A 45 -17.61 -63.12 38.43
N GLN A 46 -17.83 -64.38 38.06
CA GLN A 46 -17.90 -64.79 36.65
C GLN A 46 -18.99 -64.01 35.90
N GLY A 47 -18.65 -63.44 34.75
CA GLY A 47 -19.53 -62.58 33.95
C GLY A 47 -19.33 -61.07 34.18
N SER A 48 -18.47 -60.67 35.13
CA SER A 48 -18.05 -59.27 35.30
C SER A 48 -17.33 -58.73 34.05
N THR A 49 -17.33 -57.41 33.88
CA THR A 49 -16.67 -56.67 32.79
C THR A 49 -15.45 -55.88 33.25
N VAL A 50 -14.65 -55.35 32.31
CA VAL A 50 -13.56 -54.41 32.62
C VAL A 50 -14.07 -53.18 33.39
N ARG A 51 -15.27 -52.68 33.11
CA ARG A 51 -15.91 -51.60 33.89
C ARG A 51 -16.11 -51.99 35.35
N ASP A 52 -16.53 -53.22 35.63
CA ASP A 52 -16.73 -53.71 36.99
C ASP A 52 -15.41 -53.84 37.74
N ALA A 53 -14.33 -54.23 37.04
CA ALA A 53 -12.97 -54.26 37.60
C ALA A 53 -12.47 -52.84 37.96
N LEU A 54 -12.58 -51.88 37.05
CA LEU A 54 -12.22 -50.48 37.30
C LEU A 54 -12.98 -49.91 38.51
N ARG A 55 -14.30 -50.16 38.58
CA ARG A 55 -15.14 -49.73 39.70
C ARG A 55 -14.75 -50.41 41.02
N ASN A 56 -14.37 -51.68 41.00
CA ASN A 56 -13.93 -52.42 42.20
C ASN A 56 -12.60 -51.85 42.74
N ALA A 57 -11.67 -51.51 41.85
CA ALA A 57 -10.42 -50.83 42.19
C ALA A 57 -10.57 -49.31 42.47
N SER A 58 -11.78 -48.76 42.40
CA SER A 58 -12.07 -47.32 42.51
C SER A 58 -11.34 -46.44 41.46
N VAL A 59 -10.91 -47.03 40.34
CA VAL A 59 -10.27 -46.31 39.23
C VAL A 59 -11.35 -45.67 38.36
N THR A 60 -11.31 -44.34 38.29
CA THR A 60 -12.15 -43.55 37.36
C THR A 60 -11.31 -43.12 36.16
N LEU A 61 -11.85 -43.24 34.95
CA LEU A 61 -11.21 -42.80 33.71
C LEU A 61 -11.59 -41.33 33.42
N ALA A 62 -10.62 -40.53 32.99
CA ALA A 62 -10.86 -39.22 32.40
C ALA A 62 -11.33 -39.34 30.93
N GLU A 63 -11.83 -38.25 30.34
CA GLU A 63 -12.41 -38.22 28.99
C GLU A 63 -11.49 -38.75 27.88
N LEU A 64 -10.17 -38.58 28.04
CA LEU A 64 -9.16 -39.02 27.06
C LEU A 64 -8.45 -40.33 27.45
N ASP A 65 -8.64 -40.82 28.69
CA ASP A 65 -7.97 -42.02 29.20
C ASP A 65 -8.33 -43.26 28.37
N ARG A 66 -7.40 -44.21 28.28
CA ARG A 66 -7.55 -45.41 27.46
C ARG A 66 -7.44 -46.64 28.34
N VAL A 67 -8.42 -47.54 28.25
CA VAL A 67 -8.34 -48.87 28.88
C VAL A 67 -8.26 -49.98 27.83
N ARG A 68 -7.40 -50.96 28.07
CA ARG A 68 -7.28 -52.18 27.26
C ARG A 68 -7.37 -53.42 28.16
N PRO A 69 -8.28 -54.38 27.87
CA PRO A 69 -9.36 -54.32 26.89
C PRO A 69 -10.40 -53.22 27.18
N PRO A 70 -11.31 -52.90 26.24
CA PRO A 70 -12.37 -51.92 26.46
C PRO A 70 -13.28 -52.25 27.65
N GLU A 71 -13.88 -51.22 28.26
CA GLU A 71 -14.78 -51.35 29.43
C GLU A 71 -15.86 -52.44 29.32
N THR A 72 -16.38 -52.68 28.11
CA THR A 72 -17.46 -53.64 27.84
C THR A 72 -16.97 -55.09 27.66
N SER A 73 -15.66 -55.35 27.66
CA SER A 73 -15.11 -56.69 27.56
C SER A 73 -15.39 -57.50 28.82
N LEU A 74 -15.84 -58.75 28.64
CA LEU A 74 -15.99 -59.71 29.72
C LEU A 74 -14.62 -60.15 30.25
N LEU A 75 -14.53 -60.33 31.57
CA LEU A 75 -13.29 -60.79 32.23
C LEU A 75 -13.09 -62.30 32.06
N ILE A 76 -11.83 -62.68 31.82
CA ILE A 76 -11.36 -64.07 31.76
C ILE A 76 -10.15 -64.17 32.71
N SER A 77 -9.96 -65.32 33.38
CA SER A 77 -8.92 -65.41 34.40
C SER A 77 -7.52 -65.30 33.78
N GLY A 78 -6.67 -64.45 34.37
CA GLY A 78 -5.36 -64.09 33.82
C GLY A 78 -5.37 -62.99 32.76
N LEU A 79 -6.51 -62.34 32.50
CA LEU A 79 -6.60 -61.20 31.59
C LEU A 79 -5.92 -59.96 32.22
N PRO A 80 -4.89 -59.38 31.57
CA PRO A 80 -4.34 -58.10 32.00
C PRO A 80 -5.24 -56.95 31.51
N ILE A 81 -5.52 -56.01 32.41
CA ILE A 81 -6.21 -54.75 32.14
C ILE A 81 -5.19 -53.63 32.35
N THR A 82 -5.00 -52.77 31.36
CA THR A 82 -4.08 -51.63 31.44
C THR A 82 -4.85 -50.33 31.21
N VAL A 83 -4.71 -49.39 32.15
CA VAL A 83 -5.18 -48.01 32.02
C VAL A 83 -3.98 -47.14 31.67
N THR A 84 -4.08 -46.43 30.54
CA THR A 84 -3.15 -45.39 30.12
C THR A 84 -3.81 -44.04 30.35
N ARG A 85 -3.18 -43.21 31.18
CA ARG A 85 -3.62 -41.84 31.46
C ARG A 85 -3.26 -40.93 30.31
N VAL A 86 -4.24 -40.23 29.73
CA VAL A 86 -4.01 -39.32 28.59
C VAL A 86 -4.34 -37.89 28.99
N ILE A 87 -3.34 -37.03 29.02
CA ILE A 87 -3.48 -35.61 29.37
C ILE A 87 -3.12 -34.76 28.17
N GLN A 88 -3.99 -33.80 27.82
CA GLN A 88 -3.68 -32.76 26.86
C GLN A 88 -3.57 -31.40 27.54
N THR A 89 -2.48 -30.70 27.26
CA THR A 89 -2.24 -29.32 27.70
C THR A 89 -1.89 -28.44 26.51
N ASN A 90 -2.16 -27.13 26.63
CA ASN A 90 -1.67 -26.15 25.68
C ASN A 90 -0.44 -25.45 26.28
N GLU A 91 0.59 -25.25 25.48
CA GLU A 91 1.80 -24.48 25.80
C GLU A 91 1.91 -23.32 24.82
N GLN A 92 2.22 -22.12 25.31
CA GLN A 92 2.51 -20.97 24.46
C GLN A 92 3.99 -20.62 24.61
N ILE A 93 4.70 -20.54 23.48
CA ILE A 93 6.08 -20.08 23.44
C ILE A 93 6.15 -18.76 22.71
N THR A 94 6.79 -17.76 23.33
CA THR A 94 7.04 -16.44 22.74
C THR A 94 8.45 -16.37 22.14
N GLU A 95 8.54 -15.98 20.88
CA GLU A 95 9.79 -15.77 20.15
C GLU A 95 9.95 -14.29 19.78
N THR A 96 11.18 -13.78 19.88
CA THR A 96 11.51 -12.39 19.53
C THR A 96 11.71 -12.26 18.03
N ILE A 97 10.96 -11.36 17.38
CA ILE A 97 11.18 -10.99 15.98
C ILE A 97 12.19 -9.83 15.95
N PRO A 98 13.42 -10.00 15.42
CA PRO A 98 14.40 -8.92 15.37
C PRO A 98 13.92 -7.76 14.48
N TYR A 99 14.24 -6.52 14.85
CA TYR A 99 13.97 -5.36 14.00
C TYR A 99 14.91 -5.28 12.79
N GLY A 100 14.41 -4.79 11.67
CA GLY A 100 15.23 -4.39 10.51
C GLY A 100 15.84 -2.99 10.70
N SER A 101 16.94 -2.71 10.02
CA SER A 101 17.57 -1.37 10.01
C SER A 101 17.51 -0.76 8.61
N GLN A 102 17.12 0.50 8.52
CA GLN A 102 17.19 1.33 7.32
C GLN A 102 18.19 2.46 7.55
N THR A 103 19.09 2.69 6.58
CA THR A 103 19.95 3.87 6.57
C THR A 103 19.44 4.84 5.53
N GLN A 104 19.18 6.08 5.94
CA GLN A 104 18.82 7.19 5.06
C GLN A 104 20.03 8.13 4.92
N PRO A 105 20.39 8.57 3.71
CA PRO A 105 21.39 9.61 3.57
C PRO A 105 20.89 10.92 4.19
N ASP A 106 21.75 11.65 4.91
CA ASP A 106 21.44 12.99 5.39
C ASP A 106 22.51 13.97 4.94
N THR A 107 22.05 15.04 4.32
CA THR A 107 22.82 16.13 3.72
C THR A 107 23.27 17.17 4.76
N THR A 108 22.81 17.07 6.01
CA THR A 108 23.13 17.99 7.13
C THR A 108 24.11 17.43 8.14
N LEU A 109 24.33 16.12 8.14
CA LEU A 109 25.28 15.45 9.03
C LEU A 109 26.67 15.46 8.39
N ALA A 110 27.71 15.61 9.22
CA ALA A 110 29.08 15.56 8.70
C ALA A 110 29.37 14.18 8.06
N PRO A 111 30.23 14.09 7.02
CA PRO A 111 30.53 12.82 6.35
C PRO A 111 30.83 11.66 7.32
N GLY A 112 29.98 10.64 7.34
CA GLY A 112 30.10 9.48 8.24
C GLY A 112 29.54 9.67 9.68
N GLU A 113 29.04 10.84 10.05
CA GLU A 113 28.25 11.04 11.26
C GLU A 113 26.92 10.27 11.14
N ARG A 114 26.60 9.44 12.15
CA ARG A 114 25.35 8.68 12.20
C ARG A 114 24.45 9.18 13.34
N ARG A 115 23.19 9.51 13.04
CA ARG A 115 22.16 9.82 14.04
C ARG A 115 20.96 8.89 13.89
N ILE A 116 20.45 8.37 15.00
CA ILE A 116 19.23 7.55 14.99
C ILE A 116 18.03 8.50 14.92
N LEU A 117 17.19 8.36 13.88
CA LEU A 117 15.92 9.06 13.71
C LEU A 117 14.79 8.32 14.43
N GLN A 118 14.78 6.99 14.32
CA GLN A 118 13.84 6.10 15.00
C GLN A 118 14.62 4.92 15.56
N ALA A 119 14.49 4.66 16.87
CA ALA A 119 15.07 3.49 17.48
C ALA A 119 14.27 2.24 17.10
N GLY A 120 14.97 1.16 16.71
CA GLY A 120 14.33 -0.11 16.44
C GLY A 120 13.78 -0.77 17.70
N ARG A 121 12.68 -1.50 17.55
CA ARG A 121 12.08 -2.30 18.63
C ARG A 121 11.68 -3.67 18.09
N ASN A 122 12.17 -4.72 18.73
CA ASN A 122 11.82 -6.09 18.35
C ASN A 122 10.31 -6.34 18.49
N GLY A 123 9.79 -7.19 17.60
CA GLY A 123 8.44 -7.74 17.69
C GLY A 123 8.41 -9.01 18.56
N ILE A 124 7.20 -9.51 18.77
CA ILE A 124 6.93 -10.74 19.53
C ILE A 124 5.96 -11.60 18.72
N GLN A 125 6.37 -12.84 18.44
CA GLN A 125 5.51 -13.90 17.92
C GLN A 125 5.16 -14.86 19.06
N ALA A 126 3.91 -15.29 19.16
CA ALA A 126 3.53 -16.43 19.98
C ALA A 126 3.20 -17.62 19.09
N THR A 127 3.74 -18.78 19.45
CA THR A 127 3.44 -20.07 18.82
C THR A 127 2.76 -20.96 19.85
N ASN A 128 1.52 -21.38 19.55
CA ASN A 128 0.71 -22.20 20.44
C ASN A 128 0.86 -23.67 20.08
N TYR A 129 1.21 -24.51 21.05
CA TYR A 129 1.35 -25.96 20.91
C TYR A 129 0.30 -26.70 21.73
N ARG A 130 -0.19 -27.84 21.20
CA ARG A 130 -0.88 -28.86 22.00
C ARG A 130 0.08 -30.00 22.29
N LEU A 131 0.29 -30.26 23.58
CA LEU A 131 1.09 -31.38 24.08
C LEU A 131 0.14 -32.49 24.50
N THR A 132 0.47 -33.73 24.15
CA THR A 132 -0.25 -34.94 24.61
C THR A 132 0.72 -35.81 25.38
N TYR A 133 0.35 -36.11 26.62
CA TYR A 133 1.08 -36.99 27.51
C TYR A 133 0.32 -38.32 27.65
N GLU A 134 1.04 -39.44 27.56
CA GLU A 134 0.56 -40.77 27.96
C GLU A 134 1.40 -41.22 29.17
N ASP A 135 0.74 -41.57 30.27
CA ASP A 135 1.36 -41.98 31.55
C ASP A 135 2.48 -41.03 32.02
N GLY A 136 2.25 -39.71 31.85
CA GLY A 136 3.18 -38.64 32.22
C GLY A 136 4.31 -38.38 31.22
N GLN A 137 4.45 -39.18 30.16
CA GLN A 137 5.47 -39.00 29.12
C GLN A 137 4.92 -38.23 27.92
N LEU A 138 5.64 -37.21 27.45
CA LEU A 138 5.26 -36.44 26.26
C LEU A 138 5.41 -37.30 25.00
N ILE A 139 4.30 -37.76 24.43
CA ILE A 139 4.29 -38.58 23.21
C ILE A 139 4.09 -37.78 21.93
N ASN A 140 3.49 -36.59 22.02
CA ASN A 140 3.18 -35.77 20.85
C ASN A 140 3.14 -34.27 21.19
N ARG A 141 3.63 -33.44 20.27
CA ARG A 141 3.59 -31.97 20.33
C ARG A 141 3.22 -31.45 18.95
N VAL A 142 2.05 -30.83 18.83
CA VAL A 142 1.50 -30.33 17.56
C VAL A 142 1.38 -28.80 17.63
N GLU A 143 1.89 -28.10 16.63
CA GLU A 143 1.68 -26.65 16.49
C GLU A 143 0.22 -26.38 16.07
N LEU A 144 -0.49 -25.55 16.83
CA LEU A 144 -1.87 -25.14 16.55
C LEU A 144 -1.95 -23.87 15.68
N GLY A 145 -0.91 -23.03 15.73
CA GLY A 145 -0.82 -21.79 14.97
C GLY A 145 0.15 -20.78 15.58
N ARG A 146 0.38 -19.70 14.84
CA ARG A 146 1.26 -18.57 15.20
C ARG A 146 0.48 -17.26 15.13
N GLU A 147 0.81 -16.33 16.03
CA GLU A 147 0.24 -15.00 16.09
C GLU A 147 1.34 -13.97 16.37
N ILE A 148 1.30 -12.82 15.70
CA ILE A 148 2.21 -11.70 15.99
C ILE A 148 1.54 -10.82 17.05
N ILE A 149 2.00 -10.93 18.30
CA ILE A 149 1.51 -10.12 19.42
C ILE A 149 1.96 -8.66 19.28
N ALA A 150 3.17 -8.45 18.77
CA ALA A 150 3.71 -7.12 18.47
C ALA A 150 4.56 -7.18 17.21
N ALA A 151 4.28 -6.32 16.23
CA ALA A 151 5.12 -6.19 15.04
C ALA A 151 6.48 -5.52 15.40
N PRO A 152 7.58 -5.91 14.75
CA PRO A 152 8.86 -5.20 14.91
C PRO A 152 8.77 -3.79 14.30
N VAL A 153 9.34 -2.82 15.01
CA VAL A 153 9.52 -1.44 14.52
C VAL A 153 10.95 -1.30 14.03
N ILE A 154 11.15 -0.89 12.79
CA ILE A 154 12.49 -0.74 12.19
C ILE A 154 13.30 0.39 12.87
N GLU A 155 14.61 0.20 12.94
CA GLU A 155 15.53 1.30 13.25
C GLU A 155 15.78 2.12 11.98
N ILE A 156 15.62 3.44 12.07
CA ILE A 156 15.97 4.36 10.99
C ILE A 156 17.15 5.20 11.46
N ALA A 157 18.29 5.04 10.79
CA ALA A 157 19.49 5.83 11.04
C ALA A 157 19.77 6.74 9.85
N ARG A 158 20.13 7.99 10.14
CA ARG A 158 20.66 8.95 9.18
C ARG A 158 22.17 8.89 9.14
N VAL A 159 22.79 8.96 7.97
CA VAL A 159 24.25 9.00 7.82
C VAL A 159 24.67 10.16 6.92
N GLY A 160 25.62 10.96 7.40
CA GLY A 160 26.18 12.10 6.68
C GLY A 160 26.83 11.71 5.36
N LEU A 161 26.34 12.33 4.27
CA LEU A 161 26.90 12.18 2.94
C LEU A 161 28.30 12.82 2.84
N LYS A 162 29.11 12.34 1.90
CA LYS A 162 30.46 12.86 1.65
C LYS A 162 30.47 14.15 0.80
N ASP A 163 29.35 14.44 0.14
CA ASP A 163 29.16 15.65 -0.66
C ASP A 163 28.62 16.80 0.21
N ASP A 164 29.15 18.01 0.02
CA ASP A 164 28.85 19.18 0.84
C ASP A 164 27.60 19.93 0.34
N PHE A 165 26.43 19.43 0.76
CA PHE A 165 25.13 19.99 0.38
C PHE A 165 24.83 21.29 1.14
N ASN A 166 25.27 22.40 0.55
CA ASN A 166 24.96 23.74 1.04
C ASN A 166 23.43 23.96 1.12
N THR A 167 22.88 23.93 2.33
CA THR A 167 21.45 24.12 2.58
C THR A 167 20.92 25.42 1.99
N VAL A 168 19.67 25.39 1.54
CA VAL A 168 18.94 26.57 1.03
C VAL A 168 17.78 26.90 1.95
N ARG A 169 17.41 28.17 2.02
CA ARG A 169 16.19 28.60 2.71
C ARG A 169 14.98 28.28 1.85
N LEU A 170 13.94 27.72 2.47
CA LEU A 170 12.69 27.33 1.84
C LEU A 170 11.58 28.35 2.18
N SER A 171 10.83 28.79 1.17
CA SER A 171 9.71 29.74 1.30
C SER A 171 8.38 29.04 1.60
N GLY A 172 8.34 28.20 2.64
CA GLY A 172 7.12 27.48 3.05
C GLY A 172 7.38 26.04 3.48
N THR A 173 6.35 25.20 3.33
CA THR A 173 6.44 23.73 3.50
C THR A 173 6.58 23.08 2.13
N LEU A 174 7.58 22.22 1.96
CA LEU A 174 7.81 21.39 0.78
C LEU A 174 7.65 19.93 1.19
N VAL A 175 6.84 19.15 0.47
CA VAL A 175 6.78 17.69 0.58
C VAL A 175 7.34 17.02 -0.67
N TYR A 176 7.77 15.77 -0.56
CA TYR A 176 8.24 14.96 -1.68
C TYR A 176 8.11 13.47 -1.34
N VAL A 177 8.12 12.61 -2.36
CA VAL A 177 8.19 11.15 -2.22
C VAL A 177 9.64 10.69 -2.35
N SER A 178 10.08 9.79 -1.48
CA SER A 178 11.34 9.03 -1.61
C SER A 178 11.10 7.59 -1.16
N ASN A 179 11.53 6.61 -1.97
CA ASN A 179 11.33 5.18 -1.67
C ASN A 179 9.88 4.84 -1.25
N ASN A 180 8.89 5.32 -2.03
CA ASN A 180 7.46 5.16 -1.75
C ASN A 180 6.99 5.64 -0.37
N ASN A 181 7.69 6.62 0.22
CA ASN A 181 7.31 7.28 1.46
C ASN A 181 7.27 8.80 1.30
N ALA A 182 6.36 9.45 2.02
CA ALA A 182 6.27 10.90 2.07
C ALA A 182 7.31 11.49 3.04
N TYR A 183 7.92 12.61 2.62
CA TYR A 183 8.82 13.41 3.43
C TYR A 183 8.41 14.88 3.38
N VAL A 184 8.79 15.64 4.41
CA VAL A 184 8.62 17.08 4.51
C VAL A 184 9.95 17.79 4.75
N MET A 185 10.10 18.99 4.18
CA MET A 185 11.11 19.99 4.51
C MET A 185 10.41 21.32 4.86
N ARG A 186 10.95 22.06 5.83
CA ARG A 186 10.48 23.41 6.19
C ARG A 186 11.65 24.26 6.66
N GLU A 187 11.57 25.58 6.41
CA GLU A 187 12.57 26.60 6.72
C GLU A 187 13.88 26.49 5.94
N VAL A 188 14.54 25.32 5.98
CA VAL A 188 15.75 25.01 5.20
C VAL A 188 15.71 23.60 4.64
N SER A 189 16.36 23.38 3.49
CA SER A 189 16.41 22.07 2.82
C SER A 189 17.11 20.95 3.60
N GLY A 190 17.78 21.31 4.70
CA GLY A 190 18.35 20.35 5.64
C GLY A 190 17.34 19.72 6.59
N ASN A 191 16.22 20.40 6.87
CA ASN A 191 15.22 20.00 7.86
C ASN A 191 14.27 18.93 7.30
N LYS A 192 14.83 17.81 6.85
CA LYS A 192 14.09 16.67 6.27
C LYS A 192 13.49 15.80 7.37
N ARG A 193 12.25 15.35 7.18
CA ARG A 193 11.55 14.44 8.10
C ARG A 193 10.59 13.52 7.33
N ALA A 194 10.58 12.23 7.64
CA ALA A 194 9.60 11.30 7.11
C ALA A 194 8.21 11.58 7.71
N LEU A 195 7.17 11.47 6.88
CA LEU A 195 5.75 11.50 7.27
C LEU A 195 5.13 10.10 7.27
N THR A 196 5.67 9.18 6.45
CA THR A 196 5.26 7.77 6.38
C THR A 196 6.51 6.88 6.40
N THR A 197 6.35 5.60 6.75
CA THR A 197 7.44 4.60 6.75
C THR A 197 7.07 3.26 6.10
N GLU A 198 5.82 3.11 5.69
CA GLU A 198 5.18 1.88 5.21
C GLU A 198 5.63 1.49 3.79
N SER A 199 6.19 2.44 3.03
CA SER A 199 6.69 2.24 1.66
C SER A 199 5.62 1.80 0.64
N ASP A 200 4.37 2.22 0.84
CA ASP A 200 3.19 1.79 0.09
C ASP A 200 2.43 2.91 -0.66
N LEU A 201 3.03 4.10 -0.77
CA LEU A 201 2.50 5.18 -1.61
C LEU A 201 2.52 4.76 -3.08
N ASP A 202 1.38 4.90 -3.75
CA ASP A 202 1.18 4.56 -5.17
C ASP A 202 1.27 5.76 -6.11
N ALA A 203 1.48 6.97 -5.56
CA ALA A 203 1.71 8.22 -6.27
C ALA A 203 0.53 8.78 -7.12
N HIS A 204 -0.69 8.22 -7.03
CA HIS A 204 -1.88 8.79 -7.71
C HIS A 204 -2.30 10.14 -7.12
N VAL A 205 -2.26 10.28 -5.79
CA VAL A 205 -2.51 11.53 -5.08
C VAL A 205 -1.31 11.88 -4.21
N PHE A 206 -0.87 13.14 -4.31
CA PHE A 206 0.12 13.74 -3.43
C PHE A 206 -0.08 15.28 -3.44
N SER A 207 -0.99 15.76 -2.58
CA SER A 207 -1.40 17.17 -2.49
C SER A 207 -1.22 17.68 -1.07
N LEU A 208 -0.66 18.88 -0.93
CA LEU A 208 -0.42 19.53 0.36
C LEU A 208 -1.41 20.69 0.53
N SER A 209 -2.03 20.80 1.71
CA SER A 209 -2.98 21.88 2.01
C SER A 209 -2.33 23.27 1.89
N PRO A 210 -3.12 24.33 1.64
CA PRO A 210 -2.60 25.71 1.50
C PRO A 210 -1.75 26.21 2.67
N ASP A 211 -2.11 25.83 3.91
CA ASP A 211 -1.35 26.16 5.12
C ASP A 211 -0.09 25.27 5.32
N GLY A 212 0.09 24.27 4.47
CA GLY A 212 1.17 23.29 4.53
C GLY A 212 1.08 22.29 5.69
N ARG A 213 -0.06 22.23 6.40
CA ARG A 213 -0.24 21.38 7.58
C ARG A 213 -0.67 19.96 7.25
N TRP A 214 -1.46 19.75 6.20
CA TRP A 214 -2.10 18.47 5.91
C TRP A 214 -1.66 17.95 4.54
N LEU A 215 -1.01 16.79 4.52
CA LEU A 215 -0.69 16.07 3.29
C LEU A 215 -1.79 15.05 3.00
N LEU A 216 -2.40 15.17 1.83
CA LEU A 216 -3.33 14.23 1.23
C LEU A 216 -2.59 13.32 0.25
N TYR A 217 -2.74 12.01 0.39
CA TYR A 217 -2.02 11.04 -0.44
C TYR A 217 -2.77 9.71 -0.58
N THR A 218 -2.39 8.89 -1.55
CA THR A 218 -2.94 7.55 -1.74
C THR A 218 -1.96 6.43 -1.38
N ARG A 219 -2.51 5.32 -0.88
CA ARG A 219 -1.79 4.07 -0.55
C ARG A 219 -2.37 2.93 -1.36
N GLY A 220 -1.51 2.15 -2.01
CA GLY A 220 -1.90 1.10 -2.97
C GLY A 220 -2.69 -0.05 -2.33
N SER A 221 -3.64 -0.62 -3.07
CA SER A 221 -4.51 -1.72 -2.62
C SER A 221 -4.86 -2.68 -3.76
N THR A 222 -4.64 -3.98 -3.56
CA THR A 222 -4.95 -5.00 -4.59
C THR A 222 -6.45 -5.21 -4.80
N SER A 223 -7.31 -4.83 -3.85
CA SER A 223 -8.76 -5.02 -3.92
C SER A 223 -9.52 -3.78 -4.37
N THR A 224 -8.97 -2.59 -4.18
CA THR A 224 -9.66 -1.30 -4.40
C THR A 224 -8.87 -0.29 -5.23
N LEU A 225 -7.84 -0.74 -5.97
CA LEU A 225 -6.76 0.08 -6.59
C LEU A 225 -5.90 0.80 -5.54
N ASN A 226 -6.50 1.65 -4.72
CA ASN A 226 -5.86 2.37 -3.62
C ASN A 226 -6.90 2.85 -2.60
N SER A 227 -6.43 3.62 -1.61
CA SER A 227 -7.25 4.35 -0.64
C SER A 227 -6.64 5.71 -0.34
N LEU A 228 -7.47 6.69 0.03
CA LEU A 228 -7.09 8.08 0.30
C LEU A 228 -6.81 8.31 1.79
N TRP A 229 -5.68 8.94 2.09
CA TRP A 229 -5.14 9.15 3.44
C TRP A 229 -4.73 10.60 3.66
N LEU A 230 -4.72 10.99 4.92
CA LEU A 230 -4.38 12.32 5.40
C LEU A 230 -3.33 12.22 6.52
N VAL A 231 -2.34 13.11 6.55
CA VAL A 231 -1.32 13.14 7.62
C VAL A 231 -0.90 14.58 7.98
N ASP A 232 -0.76 14.85 9.28
CA ASP A 232 -0.33 16.17 9.79
C ASP A 232 1.20 16.34 9.67
N THR A 233 1.66 17.32 8.88
CA THR A 233 3.07 17.58 8.61
C THR A 233 3.80 18.31 9.75
N THR A 234 3.09 18.75 10.78
CA THR A 234 3.64 19.48 11.93
C THR A 234 4.01 18.56 13.10
N LEU A 235 3.32 17.42 13.24
CA LEU A 235 3.58 16.45 14.31
C LEU A 235 4.86 15.67 14.07
N ALA A 236 5.76 15.62 15.05
CA ALA A 236 7.06 14.94 14.95
C ALA A 236 6.94 13.44 14.62
N VAL A 237 5.95 12.77 15.21
CA VAL A 237 5.49 11.42 14.88
C VAL A 237 4.01 11.55 14.55
N PRO A 238 3.62 11.63 13.27
CA PRO A 238 2.23 11.80 12.88
C PRO A 238 1.53 10.44 12.81
N GLU A 239 0.21 10.43 13.04
CA GLU A 239 -0.64 9.25 12.84
C GLU A 239 -1.49 9.46 11.57
N PRO A 240 -1.27 8.70 10.49
CA PRO A 240 -2.07 8.82 9.28
C PRO A 240 -3.53 8.39 9.47
N GLN A 241 -4.45 9.20 8.95
CA GLN A 241 -5.89 8.97 8.98
C GLN A 241 -6.39 8.51 7.61
N ALA A 242 -7.08 7.38 7.54
CA ALA A 242 -7.83 6.98 6.35
C ALA A 242 -9.08 7.85 6.19
N LEU A 243 -9.40 8.24 4.96
CA LEU A 243 -10.61 9.03 4.65
C LEU A 243 -11.80 8.17 4.20
N GLU A 244 -11.68 6.84 4.25
CA GLU A 244 -12.70 5.88 3.79
C GLU A 244 -13.16 6.09 2.33
N ILE A 245 -12.28 6.66 1.50
CA ILE A 245 -12.46 6.83 0.06
C ILE A 245 -11.43 5.94 -0.65
N ALA A 246 -11.90 5.08 -1.55
CA ALA A 246 -11.09 4.10 -2.26
C ALA A 246 -11.16 4.28 -3.78
N GLY A 247 -10.14 3.81 -4.48
CA GLY A 247 -10.01 3.89 -5.94
C GLY A 247 -9.95 5.33 -6.44
N VAL A 248 -9.05 6.16 -5.91
CA VAL A 248 -8.89 7.58 -6.26
C VAL A 248 -7.81 7.74 -7.32
N LEU A 249 -8.12 8.49 -8.39
CA LEU A 249 -7.15 8.86 -9.44
C LEU A 249 -6.61 10.27 -9.29
N TRP A 250 -7.40 11.17 -8.71
CA TRP A 250 -7.03 12.56 -8.49
C TRP A 250 -7.79 13.06 -7.26
N ALA A 251 -7.11 13.80 -6.39
CA ALA A 251 -7.72 14.56 -5.32
C ALA A 251 -6.83 15.75 -4.95
N ASP A 252 -7.44 16.86 -4.56
CA ASP A 252 -6.74 18.10 -4.25
C ASP A 252 -7.54 18.99 -3.30
N PHE A 253 -6.85 19.73 -2.44
CA PHE A 253 -7.47 20.74 -1.57
C PHE A 253 -7.97 21.94 -2.39
N SER A 254 -9.08 22.54 -1.99
CA SER A 254 -9.42 23.88 -2.47
C SER A 254 -8.39 24.90 -1.94
N PRO A 255 -8.03 25.95 -2.71
CA PRO A 255 -7.10 27.00 -2.26
C PRO A 255 -7.52 27.75 -0.99
N ASP A 256 -8.82 27.75 -0.64
CA ASP A 256 -9.30 28.28 0.65
C ASP A 256 -9.12 27.31 1.85
N GLY A 257 -8.68 26.08 1.60
CA GLY A 257 -8.49 25.02 2.59
C GLY A 257 -9.78 24.40 3.14
N GLN A 258 -10.96 24.72 2.61
CA GLN A 258 -12.27 24.32 3.18
C GLN A 258 -12.87 23.06 2.54
N ALA A 259 -12.26 22.52 1.50
CA ALA A 259 -12.71 21.31 0.83
C ALA A 259 -11.55 20.50 0.23
N ILE A 260 -11.85 19.22 -0.04
CA ILE A 260 -11.07 18.33 -0.90
C ILE A 260 -11.99 17.94 -2.05
N ALA A 261 -11.57 18.20 -3.29
CA ALA A 261 -12.21 17.60 -4.47
C ALA A 261 -11.51 16.27 -4.80
N TYR A 262 -12.25 15.29 -5.32
CA TYR A 262 -11.68 14.02 -5.76
C TYR A 262 -12.49 13.32 -6.85
N SER A 263 -11.81 12.49 -7.65
CA SER A 263 -12.38 11.62 -8.70
C SER A 263 -11.86 10.19 -8.59
N ARG A 264 -12.64 9.21 -9.05
CA ARG A 264 -12.40 7.79 -8.80
C ARG A 264 -12.26 6.92 -10.05
N ALA A 265 -11.85 5.68 -9.81
CA ALA A 265 -11.76 4.57 -10.74
C ALA A 265 -12.12 3.25 -10.06
N GLU A 266 -12.44 2.26 -10.88
CA GLU A 266 -12.54 0.85 -10.47
C GLU A 266 -11.24 0.12 -10.87
N PRO A 267 -10.72 -0.82 -10.07
CA PRO A 267 -9.61 -1.66 -10.48
C PRO A 267 -10.01 -2.52 -11.69
N SER A 268 -9.09 -2.69 -12.65
CA SER A 268 -9.31 -3.40 -13.91
C SER A 268 -8.21 -4.45 -14.13
N PRO A 269 -8.52 -5.67 -14.60
CA PRO A 269 -7.52 -6.70 -14.86
C PRO A 269 -6.68 -6.42 -16.12
N GLY A 270 -7.11 -5.47 -16.97
CA GLY A 270 -6.34 -5.02 -18.13
C GLY A 270 -5.51 -3.79 -17.82
N LEU A 271 -4.42 -3.58 -18.56
CA LEU A 271 -3.65 -2.33 -18.51
C LEU A 271 -4.57 -1.13 -18.80
N PRO A 272 -4.45 -0.01 -18.05
CA PRO A 272 -3.35 0.33 -17.13
C PRO A 272 -3.49 -0.21 -15.70
N GLY A 273 -4.54 -1.00 -15.40
CA GLY A 273 -4.83 -1.53 -14.06
C GLY A 273 -6.08 -0.91 -13.41
N TRP A 274 -6.66 0.10 -14.03
CA TRP A 274 -7.89 0.76 -13.59
C TRP A 274 -8.80 1.12 -14.77
N LYS A 275 -10.02 1.53 -14.44
CA LYS A 275 -10.97 2.19 -15.34
C LYS A 275 -11.56 3.39 -14.62
N ALA A 276 -11.26 4.59 -15.09
CA ALA A 276 -11.79 5.82 -14.51
C ALA A 276 -13.32 5.86 -14.57
N LEU A 277 -13.93 6.39 -13.50
CA LEU A 277 -15.34 6.71 -13.44
C LEU A 277 -15.62 8.08 -14.05
N ASN A 278 -14.65 9.00 -14.05
CA ASN A 278 -14.83 10.43 -14.38
C ASN A 278 -15.98 11.07 -13.59
N ASP A 279 -16.19 10.60 -12.36
CA ASP A 279 -16.99 11.31 -11.37
C ASP A 279 -16.17 12.45 -10.76
N LEU A 280 -16.85 13.35 -10.06
CA LEU A 280 -16.21 14.39 -9.25
C LEU A 280 -17.05 14.60 -8.01
N SER A 281 -16.40 14.54 -6.85
CA SER A 281 -17.03 14.72 -5.54
C SER A 281 -16.30 15.79 -4.74
N ILE A 282 -17.05 16.53 -3.92
CA ILE A 282 -16.54 17.51 -2.97
C ILE A 282 -16.74 16.97 -1.55
N LEU A 283 -15.64 16.90 -0.80
CA LEU A 283 -15.60 16.58 0.62
C LEU A 283 -15.29 17.86 1.40
N PRO A 284 -16.22 18.43 2.18
CA PRO A 284 -15.91 19.54 3.08
C PRO A 284 -14.78 19.16 4.03
N PHE A 285 -13.89 20.08 4.35
CA PHE A 285 -12.71 19.84 5.18
C PHE A 285 -12.54 20.97 6.21
N ASN A 286 -12.24 20.61 7.45
CA ASN A 286 -11.99 21.58 8.52
C ASN A 286 -10.88 21.04 9.44
N ASP A 287 -9.64 21.48 9.21
CA ASP A 287 -8.45 21.17 10.01
C ASP A 287 -8.34 19.70 10.47
N GLY A 288 -8.23 18.79 9.50
CA GLY A 288 -8.14 17.35 9.74
C GLY A 288 -9.49 16.63 9.84
N GLN A 289 -10.60 17.36 9.94
CA GLN A 289 -11.94 16.78 10.05
C GLN A 289 -12.65 16.78 8.69
N PRO A 290 -12.71 15.65 7.97
CA PRO A 290 -13.53 15.52 6.77
C PRO A 290 -15.02 15.50 7.12
N GLY A 291 -15.81 16.24 6.34
CA GLY A 291 -17.26 16.28 6.43
C GLY A 291 -17.92 15.13 5.64
N ARG A 292 -19.16 15.37 5.19
CA ARG A 292 -19.87 14.43 4.32
C ARG A 292 -19.60 14.74 2.85
N SER A 293 -19.05 13.77 2.11
CA SER A 293 -18.87 13.89 0.66
C SER A 293 -20.18 14.09 -0.11
N LYS A 294 -20.12 14.92 -1.16
CA LYS A 294 -21.19 15.21 -2.11
C LYS A 294 -20.67 15.01 -3.54
N GLU A 295 -21.25 14.05 -4.26
CA GLU A 295 -21.07 13.91 -5.71
C GLU A 295 -21.62 15.16 -6.43
N ILE A 296 -20.81 15.76 -7.30
CA ILE A 296 -21.18 16.93 -8.12
C ILE A 296 -21.18 16.63 -9.63
N ILE A 297 -20.30 15.74 -10.10
CA ILE A 297 -20.35 15.14 -11.44
C ILE A 297 -20.53 13.64 -11.27
N LYS A 298 -21.52 13.08 -11.97
CA LYS A 298 -21.78 11.64 -12.01
C LYS A 298 -20.77 10.95 -12.92
N ALA A 299 -20.47 9.69 -12.62
CA ALA A 299 -19.63 8.84 -13.45
C ALA A 299 -20.07 8.86 -14.94
N SER A 300 -19.10 9.01 -15.84
CA SER A 300 -19.30 9.16 -17.28
C SER A 300 -18.16 8.49 -18.06
N ALA A 301 -18.48 8.08 -19.30
CA ALA A 301 -17.52 7.52 -20.25
C ALA A 301 -17.75 8.08 -21.67
N THR A 302 -18.12 9.36 -21.77
CA THR A 302 -18.51 10.02 -23.03
C THR A 302 -17.32 10.46 -23.90
N ALA A 303 -16.15 10.74 -23.31
CA ALA A 303 -14.97 11.12 -24.07
C ALA A 303 -14.28 9.87 -24.69
N PRO A 304 -13.62 10.00 -25.87
CA PRO A 304 -12.73 8.97 -26.38
C PRO A 304 -11.69 8.60 -25.32
N TYR A 305 -11.36 7.32 -25.14
CA TYR A 305 -10.41 6.86 -24.10
C TYR A 305 -10.73 7.27 -22.64
N ALA A 306 -12.00 7.59 -22.30
CA ALA A 306 -12.42 7.97 -20.95
C ALA A 306 -12.13 6.94 -19.83
N TRP A 307 -11.64 5.74 -20.16
CA TRP A 307 -11.13 4.77 -19.18
C TRP A 307 -9.84 5.24 -18.49
N TRP A 308 -9.09 6.17 -19.08
CA TRP A 308 -7.86 6.71 -18.51
C TRP A 308 -8.11 7.61 -17.30
N GLY A 309 -8.93 8.65 -17.49
CA GLY A 309 -9.28 9.61 -16.44
C GLY A 309 -9.43 11.04 -16.95
N THR A 310 -9.80 11.91 -16.03
CA THR A 310 -9.88 13.36 -16.20
C THR A 310 -9.04 13.99 -15.10
N ILE A 311 -8.18 14.95 -15.44
CA ILE A 311 -7.41 15.72 -14.45
C ILE A 311 -8.14 17.02 -14.13
N TYR A 312 -7.89 17.59 -12.96
CA TYR A 312 -8.54 18.82 -12.52
C TYR A 312 -7.55 19.80 -11.87
N SER A 313 -7.92 21.08 -11.84
CA SER A 313 -7.17 22.14 -11.16
C SER A 313 -8.13 23.22 -10.64
N TRP A 314 -8.01 23.57 -9.36
CA TRP A 314 -8.81 24.62 -8.73
C TRP A 314 -8.41 26.03 -9.19
N SER A 315 -9.38 26.91 -9.41
CA SER A 315 -9.13 28.34 -9.55
C SER A 315 -8.64 28.95 -8.22
N PRO A 316 -7.81 30.00 -8.24
CA PRO A 316 -7.26 30.61 -7.02
C PRO A 316 -8.33 31.11 -6.02
N ASP A 317 -9.53 31.45 -6.52
CA ASP A 317 -10.68 31.91 -5.72
C ASP A 317 -11.60 30.76 -5.22
N SER A 318 -11.22 29.50 -5.47
CA SER A 318 -11.99 28.28 -5.18
C SER A 318 -13.41 28.22 -5.81
N GLN A 319 -13.74 29.10 -6.77
CA GLN A 319 -15.08 29.14 -7.39
C GLN A 319 -15.24 28.19 -8.59
N TRP A 320 -14.13 27.75 -9.19
CA TRP A 320 -14.10 26.90 -10.36
C TRP A 320 -13.11 25.74 -10.21
N LEU A 321 -13.43 24.64 -10.87
CA LEU A 321 -12.50 23.57 -11.20
C LEU A 321 -12.37 23.55 -12.72
N ALA A 322 -11.16 23.79 -13.23
CA ALA A 322 -10.85 23.43 -14.60
C ALA A 322 -10.67 21.91 -14.68
N TYR A 323 -11.11 21.31 -15.78
CA TYR A 323 -10.91 19.90 -16.06
C TYR A 323 -10.24 19.72 -17.42
N GLY A 324 -9.40 18.70 -17.53
CA GLY A 324 -8.74 18.28 -18.76
C GLY A 324 -8.95 16.79 -18.97
N ASN A 325 -9.62 16.43 -20.07
CA ASN A 325 -9.73 15.05 -20.51
C ASN A 325 -9.01 14.86 -21.85
N THR A 326 -9.19 13.69 -22.43
CA THR A 326 -8.54 13.21 -23.65
C THR A 326 -8.98 13.94 -24.94
N ALA A 327 -10.02 14.77 -24.91
CA ALA A 327 -10.55 15.48 -26.09
C ALA A 327 -10.92 16.95 -25.84
N GLU A 328 -10.99 17.40 -24.59
CA GLU A 328 -11.36 18.78 -24.26
C GLU A 328 -10.81 19.27 -22.92
N ILE A 329 -10.75 20.60 -22.80
CA ILE A 329 -10.54 21.34 -21.55
C ILE A 329 -11.79 22.17 -21.29
N GLY A 330 -12.24 22.22 -20.05
CA GLY A 330 -13.43 22.96 -19.67
C GLY A 330 -13.45 23.37 -18.20
N LEU A 331 -14.55 23.98 -17.78
CA LEU A 331 -14.77 24.46 -16.42
C LEU A 331 -15.97 23.76 -15.76
N ILE A 332 -15.92 23.67 -14.43
CA ILE A 332 -16.96 23.13 -13.55
C ILE A 332 -17.12 24.13 -12.40
N SER A 333 -18.36 24.50 -12.05
CA SER A 333 -18.66 25.26 -10.82
C SER A 333 -19.11 24.30 -9.72
N PRO A 334 -18.26 23.96 -8.73
CA PRO A 334 -18.59 23.00 -7.67
C PRO A 334 -19.67 23.50 -6.69
N THR A 335 -19.80 24.83 -6.56
CA THR A 335 -20.80 25.50 -5.72
C THR A 335 -22.18 25.60 -6.36
N ALA A 336 -22.30 25.35 -7.68
CA ALA A 336 -23.57 25.42 -8.40
C ALA A 336 -24.62 24.44 -7.85
N ARG A 337 -25.89 24.87 -7.85
CA ARG A 337 -27.03 24.01 -7.44
C ARG A 337 -27.21 22.79 -8.33
N ILE A 338 -26.91 22.94 -9.62
CA ILE A 338 -26.85 21.86 -10.62
C ILE A 338 -25.52 22.05 -11.36
N THR A 339 -24.52 21.27 -10.98
CA THR A 339 -23.20 21.29 -11.59
C THR A 339 -23.26 20.71 -13.02
N ARG A 340 -22.48 21.31 -13.93
CA ARG A 340 -22.30 20.90 -15.32
C ARG A 340 -20.87 21.19 -15.74
N THR A 341 -20.40 20.54 -16.80
CA THR A 341 -19.19 20.90 -17.52
C THR A 341 -19.46 22.00 -18.54
N PHE A 342 -18.48 22.87 -18.74
CA PHE A 342 -18.46 23.94 -19.74
C PHE A 342 -17.16 23.83 -20.56
N PRO A 343 -17.16 23.10 -21.69
CA PRO A 343 -15.99 23.01 -22.56
C PRO A 343 -15.58 24.39 -23.08
N ILE A 344 -14.28 24.69 -23.07
CA ILE A 344 -13.69 25.94 -23.58
C ILE A 344 -12.64 25.71 -24.68
N VAL A 345 -12.04 24.52 -24.74
CA VAL A 345 -11.17 24.07 -25.84
C VAL A 345 -11.51 22.62 -26.16
N SER A 346 -11.53 22.26 -27.45
CA SER A 346 -11.68 20.89 -27.92
C SER A 346 -10.60 20.56 -28.94
N PHE A 347 -10.13 19.31 -28.95
CA PHE A 347 -9.11 18.78 -29.84
C PHE A 347 -9.39 17.31 -30.18
N ALA A 348 -8.79 16.79 -31.24
CA ALA A 348 -8.85 15.36 -31.54
C ALA A 348 -8.18 14.57 -30.41
N ALA A 349 -8.71 13.39 -30.07
CA ALA A 349 -8.11 12.57 -29.02
C ALA A 349 -6.85 11.88 -29.57
N TYR A 350 -5.70 12.10 -28.92
CA TYR A 350 -4.44 11.55 -29.41
C TYR A 350 -4.39 10.03 -29.32
N ASN A 351 -4.15 9.38 -30.45
CA ASN A 351 -4.03 7.94 -30.60
C ASN A 351 -2.62 7.47 -30.20
N THR A 352 -2.42 7.25 -28.90
CA THR A 352 -1.16 6.74 -28.33
C THR A 352 -0.75 5.36 -28.85
N ARG A 353 -1.68 4.61 -29.47
CA ARG A 353 -1.54 3.20 -29.87
C ARG A 353 -1.04 2.30 -28.73
N SER A 354 -1.32 2.68 -27.49
CA SER A 354 -0.79 2.07 -26.28
C SER A 354 -1.88 1.89 -25.21
N THR A 355 -1.47 1.52 -23.99
CA THR A 355 -2.34 1.25 -22.84
C THR A 355 -2.48 2.44 -21.89
N TRP A 356 -2.10 3.62 -22.37
CA TRP A 356 -2.29 4.92 -21.73
C TRP A 356 -2.96 5.89 -22.70
N ALA A 357 -3.62 6.93 -22.20
CA ALA A 357 -4.14 8.03 -23.02
C ALA A 357 -3.52 9.36 -22.57
N TRP A 358 -3.45 10.32 -23.47
CA TRP A 358 -2.95 11.65 -23.13
C TRP A 358 -4.07 12.52 -22.54
N THR A 359 -3.75 13.31 -21.51
CA THR A 359 -4.59 14.37 -20.96
C THR A 359 -3.73 15.62 -20.78
N PRO A 360 -4.24 16.82 -21.10
CA PRO A 360 -3.51 18.07 -20.89
C PRO A 360 -3.33 18.33 -19.40
N SER A 361 -2.26 19.02 -19.02
CA SER A 361 -2.14 19.61 -17.68
C SER A 361 -2.70 21.04 -17.68
N ILE A 362 -3.10 21.53 -16.52
CA ILE A 362 -3.78 22.83 -16.38
C ILE A 362 -3.16 23.59 -15.21
N SER A 363 -2.82 24.85 -15.43
CA SER A 363 -2.42 25.80 -14.39
C SER A 363 -3.18 27.12 -14.58
N TRP A 364 -3.76 27.65 -13.51
CA TRP A 364 -4.47 28.93 -13.51
C TRP A 364 -3.51 30.10 -13.34
N SER A 365 -3.80 31.22 -14.02
CA SER A 365 -3.14 32.50 -13.77
C SER A 365 -3.48 33.02 -12.36
N PRO A 366 -2.64 33.86 -11.73
CA PRO A 366 -2.89 34.36 -10.37
C PRO A 366 -4.20 35.16 -10.20
N ASP A 367 -4.72 35.75 -11.28
CA ASP A 367 -6.02 36.45 -11.30
C ASP A 367 -7.22 35.55 -11.64
N GLY A 368 -6.99 34.26 -11.92
CA GLY A 368 -8.03 33.31 -12.31
C GLY A 368 -8.67 33.56 -13.68
N GLN A 369 -8.10 34.41 -14.55
CA GLN A 369 -8.69 34.72 -15.87
C GLN A 369 -8.20 33.82 -17.01
N PHE A 370 -7.02 33.20 -16.86
CA PHE A 370 -6.39 32.39 -17.91
C PHE A 370 -5.96 31.02 -17.37
N LEU A 371 -5.98 30.03 -18.26
CA LEU A 371 -5.31 28.75 -18.07
C LEU A 371 -4.07 28.73 -18.95
N ALA A 372 -2.92 28.33 -18.39
CA ALA A 372 -1.81 27.81 -19.16
C ALA A 372 -1.97 26.30 -19.25
N THR A 373 -1.91 25.75 -20.46
CA THR A 373 -2.22 24.35 -20.73
C THR A 373 -1.55 23.86 -22.02
N GLN A 374 -1.56 22.56 -22.26
CA GLN A 374 -1.19 22.00 -23.56
C GLN A 374 -2.43 21.79 -24.44
N THR A 375 -2.26 21.97 -25.74
CA THR A 375 -3.26 21.60 -26.75
C THR A 375 -2.67 20.63 -27.76
N HIS A 376 -3.45 19.60 -28.11
CA HIS A 376 -3.15 18.72 -29.22
C HIS A 376 -3.59 19.40 -30.52
N SER A 377 -2.63 19.68 -31.40
CA SER A 377 -2.82 20.53 -32.58
C SER A 377 -3.03 19.68 -33.84
N PRO A 378 -3.82 20.14 -34.83
CA PRO A 378 -4.08 19.41 -36.08
C PRO A 378 -2.81 18.96 -36.82
N SER A 379 -2.95 17.91 -37.64
CA SER A 379 -1.82 17.31 -38.35
C SER A 379 -1.10 18.32 -39.26
N PRO A 380 0.22 18.53 -39.12
CA PRO A 380 0.99 19.39 -40.01
C PRO A 380 1.26 18.75 -41.39
N THR A 381 1.09 17.44 -41.51
CA THR A 381 1.49 16.62 -42.67
C THR A 381 0.33 15.89 -43.36
N GLY A 382 -0.91 16.08 -42.90
CA GLY A 382 -2.11 15.54 -43.53
C GLY A 382 -2.45 14.10 -43.15
N GLU A 383 -1.87 13.57 -42.07
CA GLU A 383 -2.44 12.41 -41.37
C GLU A 383 -3.74 12.80 -40.63
N SER A 384 -4.36 11.84 -39.92
CA SER A 384 -5.53 12.15 -39.10
C SER A 384 -5.13 13.05 -37.93
N ASP A 385 -6.02 13.94 -37.50
CA ASP A 385 -5.76 14.78 -36.31
C ASP A 385 -5.61 13.94 -35.04
N GLU A 386 -6.12 12.71 -34.99
CA GLU A 386 -5.88 11.76 -33.88
C GLU A 386 -4.43 11.22 -33.87
N ASP A 387 -3.78 11.13 -35.03
CA ASP A 387 -2.39 10.67 -35.18
C ASP A 387 -1.37 11.83 -35.20
N SER A 388 -1.80 13.08 -35.03
CA SER A 388 -0.93 14.26 -35.08
C SER A 388 0.15 14.20 -33.98
N PRO A 389 1.42 14.49 -34.31
CA PRO A 389 2.49 14.56 -33.31
C PRO A 389 2.65 15.96 -32.69
N ALA A 390 1.76 16.91 -33.03
CA ALA A 390 1.90 18.32 -32.68
C ALA A 390 1.23 18.67 -31.33
N PHE A 391 2.03 19.13 -30.38
CA PHE A 391 1.56 19.59 -29.06
C PHE A 391 2.18 20.93 -28.71
N ASP A 392 1.33 21.89 -28.38
CA ASP A 392 1.68 23.28 -28.12
C ASP A 392 1.31 23.66 -26.68
N VAL A 393 2.05 24.60 -26.07
CA VAL A 393 1.58 25.30 -24.87
C VAL A 393 0.79 26.53 -25.29
N ALA A 394 -0.40 26.71 -24.72
CA ALA A 394 -1.30 27.82 -25.00
C ALA A 394 -1.82 28.50 -23.72
N ALA A 395 -2.12 29.79 -23.82
CA ALA A 395 -2.97 30.53 -22.88
C ALA A 395 -4.41 30.49 -23.37
N VAL A 396 -5.35 30.17 -22.47
CA VAL A 396 -6.79 30.10 -22.76
C VAL A 396 -7.53 30.97 -21.75
N HIS A 397 -8.27 31.97 -22.20
CA HIS A 397 -9.15 32.75 -21.32
C HIS A 397 -10.35 31.89 -20.89
N ILE A 398 -10.77 32.00 -19.63
CA ILE A 398 -11.82 31.15 -19.02
C ILE A 398 -13.19 31.20 -19.72
N SER A 399 -13.44 32.20 -20.57
CA SER A 399 -14.66 32.28 -21.38
C SER A 399 -14.61 31.49 -22.69
N GLY A 400 -13.48 30.86 -23.03
CA GLY A 400 -13.24 30.20 -24.32
C GLY A 400 -13.13 31.14 -25.53
N MET A 401 -13.25 32.46 -25.34
CA MET A 401 -13.24 33.44 -26.44
C MET A 401 -11.85 33.84 -26.95
N LEU A 402 -10.81 33.49 -26.20
CA LEU A 402 -9.41 33.80 -26.53
C LEU A 402 -8.53 32.60 -26.21
N GLN A 403 -7.82 32.12 -27.22
CA GLN A 403 -6.78 31.10 -27.12
C GLN A 403 -5.56 31.62 -27.90
N ALA A 404 -4.38 31.60 -27.28
CA ALA A 404 -3.14 32.09 -27.87
C ALA A 404 -2.03 31.03 -27.68
N PRO A 405 -1.36 30.58 -28.76
CA PRO A 405 -0.19 29.71 -28.63
C PRO A 405 0.99 30.48 -28.06
N LEU A 406 1.59 29.98 -26.98
CA LEU A 406 2.77 30.56 -26.32
C LEU A 406 4.07 29.84 -26.73
N ALA A 407 4.02 28.52 -26.87
CA ALA A 407 5.14 27.72 -27.36
C ALA A 407 4.65 26.59 -28.27
N VAL A 408 4.79 26.81 -29.58
CA VAL A 408 4.51 25.81 -30.62
C VAL A 408 5.57 24.71 -30.58
N GLY A 409 5.15 23.44 -30.67
CA GLY A 409 6.01 22.27 -30.62
C GLY A 409 6.65 22.02 -29.25
N ALA A 410 6.03 22.49 -28.16
CA ALA A 410 6.52 22.24 -26.80
C ALA A 410 6.52 20.75 -26.42
N GLY A 411 5.60 19.95 -26.98
CA GLY A 411 5.49 18.52 -26.74
C GLY A 411 4.46 18.15 -25.67
N MET A 412 3.97 16.91 -25.73
CA MET A 412 2.82 16.45 -24.94
C MET A 412 3.02 16.53 -23.41
N TRP A 413 4.26 16.50 -22.91
CA TRP A 413 4.60 16.57 -21.49
C TRP A 413 5.04 17.97 -21.00
N ALA A 414 4.75 19.03 -21.76
CA ALA A 414 5.23 20.39 -21.47
C ALA A 414 4.82 21.00 -20.11
N THR A 415 3.85 20.43 -19.39
CA THR A 415 3.50 20.74 -17.98
C THR A 415 3.57 22.23 -17.56
N PRO A 416 2.94 23.17 -18.30
CA PRO A 416 3.07 24.59 -18.01
C PRO A 416 2.46 24.95 -16.64
N GLN A 417 3.20 25.72 -15.85
CA GLN A 417 2.77 26.27 -14.56
C GLN A 417 3.03 27.77 -14.49
N TRP A 418 2.03 28.53 -14.02
CA TRP A 418 2.20 29.95 -13.75
C TRP A 418 3.15 30.21 -12.57
N LEU A 419 3.95 31.26 -12.71
CA LEU A 419 4.83 31.84 -11.71
C LEU A 419 4.23 33.16 -11.20
N GLY A 420 4.57 33.49 -9.95
CA GLY A 420 4.26 34.78 -9.35
C GLY A 420 2.90 34.85 -8.66
N THR A 421 2.76 35.85 -7.79
CA THR A 421 1.55 36.08 -6.98
C THR A 421 0.67 37.24 -7.51
N THR A 422 1.11 37.92 -8.57
CA THR A 422 0.39 39.03 -9.20
C THR A 422 0.46 38.90 -10.73
N PRO A 423 -0.52 39.45 -11.50
CA PRO A 423 -0.53 39.32 -12.96
C PRO A 423 0.55 40.10 -13.71
N ASP A 424 1.18 41.09 -13.06
CA ASP A 424 2.17 41.97 -13.69
C ASP A 424 3.59 41.37 -13.66
N ASP A 425 3.93 40.67 -12.57
CA ASP A 425 5.19 39.92 -12.42
C ASP A 425 5.04 38.44 -12.84
N SER A 426 3.91 38.04 -13.43
CA SER A 426 3.63 36.62 -13.73
C SER A 426 4.36 36.11 -14.98
N GLN A 427 4.99 34.96 -14.83
CA GLN A 427 5.68 34.21 -15.89
C GLN A 427 5.12 32.78 -15.97
N ILE A 428 5.62 31.94 -16.86
CA ILE A 428 5.25 30.52 -16.99
C ILE A 428 6.53 29.66 -17.05
N VAL A 429 6.63 28.64 -16.19
CA VAL A 429 7.60 27.53 -16.35
C VAL A 429 6.93 26.46 -17.18
N PHE A 430 7.64 25.89 -18.15
CA PHE A 430 7.15 24.77 -18.95
C PHE A 430 8.32 23.93 -19.50
N GLY A 431 8.08 22.65 -19.72
CA GLY A 431 8.96 21.77 -20.48
C GLY A 431 8.84 21.99 -21.98
N MET A 432 9.97 21.95 -22.68
CA MET A 432 10.06 21.88 -24.15
C MET A 432 10.82 20.62 -24.55
N ALA A 433 10.21 19.80 -25.40
CA ALA A 433 10.83 18.59 -25.93
C ALA A 433 12.05 18.92 -26.81
N GLU A 434 13.14 18.17 -26.65
CA GLU A 434 14.31 18.20 -27.55
C GLU A 434 13.93 17.75 -28.99
N THR A 435 12.79 17.07 -29.15
CA THR A 435 12.25 16.60 -30.44
C THR A 435 10.73 16.64 -30.39
N SER A 436 10.14 17.76 -30.80
CA SER A 436 8.71 18.08 -30.69
C SER A 436 7.77 16.98 -31.22
N TYR A 437 8.07 16.41 -32.40
CA TYR A 437 7.23 15.39 -33.03
C TYR A 437 7.54 13.94 -32.61
N ALA A 438 8.41 13.76 -31.62
CA ALA A 438 8.62 12.49 -30.90
C ALA A 438 8.50 12.72 -29.39
N SER A 439 7.56 13.60 -28.99
CA SER A 439 7.47 14.16 -27.64
C SER A 439 7.03 13.15 -26.56
N ASP A 440 6.60 11.95 -26.94
CA ASP A 440 6.33 10.81 -26.05
C ASP A 440 7.63 10.22 -25.47
N THR A 441 8.67 10.12 -26.29
CA THR A 441 9.97 9.50 -26.01
C THR A 441 11.13 10.48 -25.92
N SER A 442 10.89 11.75 -26.29
CA SER A 442 11.85 12.84 -26.17
C SER A 442 12.22 13.14 -24.72
N ARG A 443 13.32 13.88 -24.55
CA ARG A 443 13.66 14.53 -23.29
C ARG A 443 13.14 15.95 -23.30
N TYR A 444 12.97 16.52 -22.12
CA TYR A 444 12.45 17.87 -21.92
C TYR A 444 13.47 18.75 -21.22
N LEU A 445 13.54 19.99 -21.66
CA LEU A 445 14.24 21.08 -21.00
C LEU A 445 13.17 22.01 -20.41
N LEU A 446 13.28 22.38 -19.14
CA LEU A 446 12.45 23.41 -18.54
C LEU A 446 12.90 24.79 -19.02
N TYR A 447 11.95 25.58 -19.48
CA TYR A 447 12.07 26.98 -19.84
C TYR A 447 11.19 27.83 -18.93
N THR A 448 11.56 29.10 -18.79
CA THR A 448 10.67 30.18 -18.36
C THR A 448 10.26 31.01 -19.58
N MET A 449 9.11 31.66 -19.51
CA MET A 449 8.67 32.67 -20.49
C MET A 449 7.73 33.67 -19.83
N ASP A 450 7.60 34.86 -20.42
CA ASP A 450 6.60 35.83 -19.99
C ASP A 450 5.19 35.36 -20.40
N ARG A 451 4.15 35.95 -19.78
CA ARG A 451 2.75 35.54 -19.96
C ARG A 451 2.22 35.62 -21.41
N ASP A 452 2.91 36.32 -22.30
CA ASP A 452 2.60 36.44 -23.73
C ASP A 452 3.43 35.49 -24.63
N GLY A 453 4.27 34.63 -24.03
CA GLY A 453 5.17 33.70 -24.71
C GLY A 453 6.52 34.29 -25.11
N SER A 454 6.78 35.56 -24.78
CA SER A 454 8.06 36.23 -25.05
C SER A 454 9.14 35.90 -24.01
N ASN A 455 10.35 36.44 -24.22
CA ASN A 455 11.50 36.36 -23.29
C ASN A 455 11.86 34.94 -22.79
N ARG A 456 11.66 33.93 -23.65
CA ARG A 456 11.88 32.52 -23.30
C ARG A 456 13.34 32.25 -22.94
N ALA A 457 13.59 31.72 -21.74
CA ALA A 457 14.93 31.44 -21.21
C ALA A 457 15.02 30.00 -20.66
N LEU A 458 16.11 29.29 -20.98
CA LEU A 458 16.38 27.96 -20.45
C LEU A 458 16.56 28.03 -18.94
N LEU A 459 15.77 27.26 -18.19
CA LEU A 459 15.82 27.17 -16.73
C LEU A 459 16.64 25.96 -16.27
N PHE A 460 16.34 24.77 -16.80
CA PHE A 460 16.94 23.52 -16.32
C PHE A 460 16.77 22.35 -17.31
N PRO A 461 17.70 21.38 -17.38
CA PRO A 461 19.03 21.41 -16.79
C PRO A 461 19.99 22.30 -17.58
N THR A 462 20.96 22.88 -16.88
CA THR A 462 22.03 23.71 -17.46
C THR A 462 23.23 22.87 -17.89
N ASP A 463 23.97 23.34 -18.90
CA ASP A 463 25.31 22.93 -19.34
C ASP A 463 25.72 21.45 -19.14
N GLY A 464 25.62 20.67 -20.22
CA GLY A 464 26.21 19.32 -20.32
C GLY A 464 25.41 18.20 -19.66
N LEU A 465 24.41 18.53 -18.84
CA LEU A 465 23.44 17.58 -18.31
C LEU A 465 22.37 17.22 -19.38
N PRO A 466 21.96 15.95 -19.50
CA PRO A 466 20.90 15.55 -20.43
C PRO A 466 19.52 16.03 -19.97
N GLY A 467 18.62 16.36 -20.90
CA GLY A 467 17.23 16.72 -20.57
C GLY A 467 16.47 15.68 -19.73
N ILE A 468 15.41 16.13 -19.07
CA ILE A 468 14.52 15.32 -18.22
C ILE A 468 13.84 14.26 -19.09
N ARG A 469 13.79 13.00 -18.65
CA ARG A 469 13.08 11.93 -19.37
C ARG A 469 11.63 11.82 -18.90
N GLY A 470 10.70 11.69 -19.83
CA GLY A 470 9.27 11.60 -19.51
C GLY A 470 8.71 12.94 -19.03
N LEU A 471 7.71 12.90 -18.15
CA LEU A 471 7.04 14.08 -17.63
C LEU A 471 7.95 14.88 -16.68
N PRO A 472 8.21 16.18 -16.93
CA PRO A 472 8.92 17.05 -16.00
C PRO A 472 8.14 17.17 -14.68
N ASP A 473 8.77 16.72 -13.60
CA ASP A 473 8.18 16.73 -12.27
C ASP A 473 8.80 17.84 -11.43
N PHE A 474 8.09 18.95 -11.33
CA PHE A 474 8.55 20.17 -10.67
C PHE A 474 7.39 20.93 -10.03
N ASP A 475 7.73 21.83 -9.11
CA ASP A 475 6.79 22.77 -8.52
C ASP A 475 7.44 24.13 -8.23
N VAL A 476 6.62 25.16 -8.12
CA VAL A 476 6.98 26.56 -7.92
C VAL A 476 6.89 26.89 -6.44
N SER A 477 7.84 27.66 -5.90
CA SER A 477 7.77 28.09 -4.51
C SER A 477 6.67 29.13 -4.27
N PRO A 478 6.04 29.18 -3.08
CA PRO A 478 4.89 30.07 -2.81
C PRO A 478 5.16 31.57 -2.97
N ASP A 479 6.42 31.98 -2.86
CA ASP A 479 6.87 33.36 -3.10
C ASP A 479 7.21 33.65 -4.57
N GLY A 480 7.00 32.70 -5.48
CA GLY A 480 7.25 32.80 -6.93
C GLY A 480 8.73 32.96 -7.32
N ARG A 481 9.68 32.71 -6.41
CA ARG A 481 11.12 33.05 -6.59
C ARG A 481 12.04 31.86 -6.80
N SER A 482 11.52 30.65 -6.70
CA SER A 482 12.29 29.43 -6.96
C SER A 482 11.44 28.30 -7.50
N VAL A 483 12.11 27.35 -8.14
CA VAL A 483 11.51 26.10 -8.63
C VAL A 483 12.23 24.94 -7.95
N ILE A 484 11.48 23.91 -7.58
CA ILE A 484 12.00 22.62 -7.13
C ILE A 484 11.75 21.60 -8.25
N VAL A 485 12.77 20.86 -8.67
CA VAL A 485 12.70 19.88 -9.77
C VAL A 485 13.17 18.52 -9.28
N ALA A 486 12.40 17.46 -9.53
CA ALA A 486 12.87 16.09 -9.41
C ALA A 486 13.58 15.67 -10.71
N TYR A 487 14.86 15.35 -10.63
CA TYR A 487 15.71 15.01 -11.76
C TYR A 487 16.67 13.88 -11.40
N GLN A 488 16.62 12.80 -12.19
CA GLN A 488 17.40 11.57 -11.96
C GLN A 488 17.24 10.97 -10.54
N GLY A 489 16.06 11.15 -9.93
CA GLY A 489 15.77 10.68 -8.58
C GLY A 489 16.30 11.60 -7.47
N ASP A 490 16.66 12.85 -7.78
CA ASP A 490 17.10 13.85 -6.80
C ASP A 490 16.41 15.20 -6.96
N LEU A 491 16.38 15.97 -5.88
CA LEU A 491 15.81 17.31 -5.87
C LEU A 491 16.85 18.38 -6.22
N TYR A 492 16.47 19.27 -7.13
CA TYR A 492 17.23 20.45 -7.53
C TYR A 492 16.39 21.70 -7.25
N TRP A 493 16.92 22.60 -6.42
CA TRP A 493 16.33 23.91 -6.16
C TRP A 493 17.02 24.95 -7.05
N ILE A 494 16.21 25.77 -7.72
CA ILE A 494 16.67 26.76 -8.69
C ILE A 494 16.10 28.11 -8.29
N ASN A 495 16.98 29.10 -8.09
CA ASN A 495 16.56 30.47 -7.81
C ASN A 495 16.28 31.23 -9.11
N LEU A 496 15.03 31.66 -9.33
CA LEU A 496 14.61 32.30 -10.57
C LEU A 496 15.29 33.66 -10.80
N ASN A 497 15.56 34.42 -9.72
CA ASN A 497 16.16 35.75 -9.81
C ASN A 497 17.67 35.74 -10.14
N THR A 498 18.37 34.64 -9.89
CA THR A 498 19.84 34.56 -10.01
C THR A 498 20.33 33.42 -10.91
N GLY A 499 19.45 32.52 -11.34
CA GLY A 499 19.81 31.28 -12.06
C GLY A 499 20.55 30.24 -11.20
N LEU A 500 20.77 30.51 -9.91
CA LEU A 500 21.53 29.62 -9.03
C LEU A 500 20.79 28.29 -8.82
N THR A 501 21.37 27.22 -9.35
CA THR A 501 20.89 25.84 -9.18
C THR A 501 21.68 25.12 -8.07
N ARG A 502 20.98 24.40 -7.19
CA ARG A 502 21.56 23.57 -6.13
C ARG A 502 20.85 22.22 -6.02
N ARG A 503 21.61 21.13 -6.11
CA ARG A 503 21.14 19.78 -5.76
C ARG A 503 20.95 19.70 -4.23
N LEU A 504 19.86 19.10 -3.78
CA LEU A 504 19.45 19.02 -2.36
C LEU A 504 19.43 17.59 -1.79
N SER A 505 19.65 16.56 -2.61
CA SER A 505 19.67 15.14 -2.23
C SER A 505 20.68 14.35 -3.08
N ALA A 506 20.98 13.12 -2.68
CA ALA A 506 21.68 12.14 -3.51
C ALA A 506 21.13 10.72 -3.26
N ASP A 507 19.80 10.62 -3.15
CA ASP A 507 19.13 9.39 -2.70
C ASP A 507 18.62 8.56 -3.90
N GLY A 508 18.52 9.17 -5.09
CA GLY A 508 18.29 8.48 -6.37
C GLY A 508 16.88 7.91 -6.59
N SER A 509 15.92 8.24 -5.71
CA SER A 509 14.53 7.74 -5.77
C SER A 509 13.47 8.82 -5.50
N LEU A 510 13.83 10.11 -5.57
CA LEU A 510 12.94 11.21 -5.26
C LEU A 510 12.03 11.59 -6.43
N SER A 511 10.78 11.89 -6.09
CA SER A 511 9.71 12.33 -7.00
C SER A 511 8.65 13.14 -6.26
N LEU A 512 7.69 13.69 -7.00
CA LEU A 512 6.56 14.49 -6.57
C LEU A 512 6.89 15.60 -5.55
N PRO A 513 7.87 16.49 -5.81
CA PRO A 513 8.08 17.64 -4.94
C PRO A 513 6.89 18.60 -5.07
N ARG A 514 6.22 18.91 -3.96
CA ARG A 514 5.05 19.81 -3.92
C ARG A 514 5.15 20.81 -2.78
N TRP A 515 4.87 22.08 -3.06
CA TRP A 515 4.76 23.15 -2.07
C TRP A 515 3.32 23.33 -1.59
N ALA A 516 3.16 23.91 -0.41
CA ALA A 516 1.88 24.43 0.06
C ALA A 516 1.55 25.71 -0.73
N ARG A 517 0.38 25.79 -1.36
CA ARG A 517 0.01 26.87 -2.30
C ARG A 517 -1.05 27.81 -1.73
#